data_AF-A0A7S2YPM3-F1
#
_entry.id   AF-A0A7S2YPM3-F1
#
_cell.length_a   1.000
_cell.length_b   1.000
_cell.length_c   1.000
_cell.angle_alpha   90.00
_cell.angle_beta   90.00
_cell.angle_gamma   90.00
#
_symmetry.space_group_name_H-M   'P 1'
#
loop_
_entity.id
_entity.type
_entity.pdbx_description
1 polymer ?
#
loop_
_entity_poly.entity_id
_entity_poly.type
_entity_poly.pdbx_seq_one_letter_code
_entity_poly.pdbx_strand_id
1 'polypeptide(L)'
;IHLQHMDDVNHLAEGFRHNTSLKRLQVSNLIPSVELQQTSSSLDALVEAFASMVQIESLQIGLHNAAFEEAASVPSTCLISSSAMSLLGGLPSLTWLLFSRISNVSDIHIEELCQTMRARGSPIKILEFLQSQKVQTTDQSWKAITTLLRTNMILESVNLKSLNESLEDYWKNEAYFYMRLNREGRRRKLQDDCSKKEWCNLLARYFVSDLSALWVLTRESPGVFK
;
A
#
# COMPACT_ATOMS: atom_id res chain seq x y z
N ILE A 1 -15.85 12.40 -11.56
CA ILE A 1 -17.19 11.78 -11.70
C ILE A 1 -17.98 12.16 -10.46
N HIS A 2 -19.15 12.79 -10.61
CA HIS A 2 -20.01 13.11 -9.47
C HIS A 2 -20.88 11.90 -9.16
N LEU A 3 -20.83 11.44 -7.91
CA LEU A 3 -21.62 10.32 -7.42
C LEU A 3 -22.61 10.93 -6.42
N GLN A 4 -23.86 11.09 -6.85
CA GLN A 4 -24.89 11.70 -6.02
C GLN A 4 -25.55 10.66 -5.12
N HIS A 5 -25.82 9.48 -5.68
CA HIS A 5 -26.52 8.39 -5.00
C HIS A 5 -25.74 7.08 -5.07
N MET A 6 -26.10 6.12 -4.21
CA MET A 6 -25.53 4.76 -4.25
C MET A 6 -25.79 4.07 -5.59
N ASP A 7 -26.91 4.40 -6.23
CA ASP A 7 -27.21 3.88 -7.56
C ASP A 7 -26.15 4.30 -8.58
N ASP A 8 -25.62 5.52 -8.52
CA ASP A 8 -24.53 5.94 -9.43
C ASP A 8 -23.29 5.07 -9.26
N VAL A 9 -22.95 4.74 -8.00
CA VAL A 9 -21.83 3.85 -7.67
C VAL A 9 -22.09 2.44 -8.23
N ASN A 10 -23.29 1.92 -8.03
CA ASN A 10 -23.68 0.59 -8.49
C ASN A 10 -23.71 0.48 -10.02
N HIS A 11 -24.25 1.47 -10.73
CA HIS A 11 -24.25 1.50 -12.19
C HIS A 11 -22.83 1.58 -12.74
N LEU A 12 -21.97 2.40 -12.14
CA LEU A 12 -20.57 2.48 -12.53
C LEU A 12 -19.83 1.15 -12.27
N ALA A 13 -20.05 0.55 -11.10
CA ALA A 13 -19.49 -0.75 -10.74
C ALA A 13 -19.90 -1.85 -11.74
N GLU A 14 -21.19 -1.90 -12.10
CA GLU A 14 -21.69 -2.87 -13.06
C GLU A 14 -21.05 -2.69 -14.45
N GLY A 15 -20.81 -1.44 -14.88
CA GLY A 15 -20.08 -1.15 -16.11
C GLY A 15 -18.64 -1.70 -16.11
N PHE A 16 -17.97 -1.73 -14.96
CA PHE A 16 -16.60 -2.26 -14.83
C PHE A 16 -16.54 -3.78 -14.64
N ARG A 17 -17.54 -4.39 -14.00
CA ARG A 17 -17.56 -5.85 -13.74
C ARG A 17 -17.38 -6.70 -14.99
N HIS A 18 -17.92 -6.24 -16.12
CA HIS A 18 -17.86 -6.97 -17.38
C HIS A 18 -16.59 -6.65 -18.19
N ASN A 19 -15.72 -5.78 -17.70
CA ASN A 19 -14.52 -5.38 -18.42
C ASN A 19 -13.34 -6.32 -18.13
N THR A 20 -13.04 -7.20 -19.09
CA THR A 20 -11.98 -8.21 -18.96
C THR A 20 -10.66 -7.83 -19.62
N SER A 21 -10.63 -6.75 -20.41
CA SER A 21 -9.48 -6.38 -21.26
C SER A 21 -8.67 -5.18 -20.74
N LEU A 22 -9.23 -4.39 -19.82
CA LEU A 22 -8.54 -3.21 -19.31
C LEU A 22 -7.34 -3.62 -18.45
N LYS A 23 -6.16 -3.16 -18.86
CA LYS A 23 -4.90 -3.33 -18.13
C LYS A 23 -4.56 -2.16 -17.22
N ARG A 24 -5.09 -0.98 -17.51
CA ARG A 24 -4.81 0.24 -16.76
C ARG A 24 -6.11 0.98 -16.52
N LEU A 25 -6.39 1.31 -15.27
CA LEU A 25 -7.56 2.08 -14.89
C LEU A 25 -7.15 3.18 -13.93
N GLN A 26 -7.47 4.40 -14.30
CA GLN A 26 -7.32 5.57 -13.45
C GLN A 26 -8.69 6.21 -13.27
N VAL A 27 -9.21 6.12 -12.05
CA VAL A 27 -10.43 6.81 -11.64
C VAL A 27 -10.02 7.90 -10.68
N SER A 28 -9.80 9.10 -11.23
CA SER A 28 -9.42 10.28 -10.45
C SER A 28 -10.62 11.20 -10.23
N ASN A 29 -10.60 11.91 -9.11
CA ASN A 29 -11.62 12.90 -8.74
C ASN A 29 -13.05 12.32 -8.73
N LEU A 30 -13.23 11.19 -8.05
CA LEU A 30 -14.55 10.77 -7.62
C LEU A 30 -15.05 11.74 -6.55
N ILE A 31 -16.20 12.38 -6.80
CA ILE A 31 -16.80 13.36 -5.88
C ILE A 31 -18.06 12.71 -5.29
N PRO A 32 -17.95 12.00 -4.16
CA PRO A 32 -19.12 11.48 -3.45
C PRO A 32 -19.90 12.61 -2.81
N SER A 33 -21.23 12.56 -2.90
CA SER A 33 -22.14 13.46 -2.19
C SER A 33 -21.93 13.40 -0.67
N VAL A 34 -22.41 14.42 0.04
CA VAL A 34 -22.35 14.47 1.51
C VAL A 34 -23.05 13.25 2.14
N GLU A 35 -24.14 12.76 1.55
CA GLU A 35 -24.85 11.56 1.99
C GLU A 35 -23.98 10.30 1.87
N LEU A 36 -23.31 10.11 0.73
CA LEU A 36 -22.38 8.99 0.53
C LEU A 36 -21.16 9.09 1.46
N GLN A 37 -20.73 10.30 1.79
CA GLN A 37 -19.62 10.54 2.71
C GLN A 37 -19.94 10.17 4.16
N GLN A 38 -21.23 10.16 4.56
CA GLN A 38 -21.66 9.74 5.89
C GLN A 38 -21.78 8.22 6.01
N THR A 39 -21.80 7.51 4.88
CA THR A 39 -21.96 6.06 4.84
C THR A 39 -20.59 5.40 4.69
N SER A 40 -20.17 4.62 5.69
CA SER A 40 -18.98 3.77 5.53
C SER A 40 -19.17 2.80 4.36
N SER A 41 -18.08 2.33 3.75
CA SER A 41 -18.13 1.34 2.66
C SER A 41 -18.93 1.76 1.41
N SER A 42 -19.20 3.06 1.23
CA SER A 42 -20.01 3.56 0.11
C SER A 42 -19.39 3.36 -1.27
N LEU A 43 -18.11 3.05 -1.34
CA LEU A 43 -17.39 2.77 -2.59
C LEU A 43 -17.01 1.30 -2.75
N ASP A 44 -17.43 0.41 -1.84
CA ASP A 44 -17.04 -1.00 -1.87
C ASP A 44 -17.48 -1.69 -3.15
N ALA A 45 -18.73 -1.49 -3.59
CA ALA A 45 -19.24 -2.09 -4.82
C ALA A 45 -18.37 -1.74 -6.04
N LEU A 46 -17.85 -0.52 -6.09
CA LEU A 46 -16.97 -0.05 -7.16
C LEU A 46 -15.57 -0.69 -7.06
N VAL A 47 -15.03 -0.80 -5.85
CA VAL A 47 -13.74 -1.46 -5.60
C VAL A 47 -13.81 -2.96 -5.90
N GLU A 48 -14.89 -3.62 -5.51
CA GLU A 48 -15.17 -5.02 -5.83
C GLU A 48 -15.29 -5.23 -7.35
N ALA A 49 -15.91 -4.31 -8.07
CA ALA A 49 -15.93 -4.35 -9.53
C ALA A 49 -14.53 -4.27 -10.11
N PHE A 50 -13.66 -3.37 -9.61
CA PHE A 50 -12.25 -3.35 -10.03
C PHE A 50 -11.52 -4.64 -9.68
N ALA A 51 -11.83 -5.25 -8.53
CA ALA A 51 -11.26 -6.52 -8.11
C ALA A 51 -11.70 -7.72 -8.97
N SER A 52 -12.74 -7.57 -9.81
CA SER A 52 -13.11 -8.58 -10.80
C SER A 52 -12.27 -8.50 -12.10
N MET A 53 -11.54 -7.41 -12.30
CA MET A 53 -10.75 -7.15 -13.52
C MET A 53 -9.38 -7.85 -13.45
N VAL A 54 -9.35 -9.16 -13.60
CA VAL A 54 -8.13 -9.99 -13.36
C VAL A 54 -6.90 -9.63 -14.21
N GLN A 55 -7.07 -8.94 -15.34
CA GLN A 55 -5.98 -8.50 -16.22
C GLN A 55 -5.43 -7.11 -15.87
N ILE A 56 -5.98 -6.43 -14.87
CA ILE A 56 -5.54 -5.09 -14.51
C ILE A 56 -4.12 -5.12 -13.93
N GLU A 57 -3.23 -4.35 -14.53
CA GLU A 57 -1.81 -4.23 -14.18
C GLU A 57 -1.52 -2.97 -13.37
N SER A 58 -2.33 -1.92 -13.56
CA SER A 58 -2.22 -0.64 -12.85
C SER A 58 -3.60 -0.09 -12.53
N LEU A 59 -3.82 0.22 -11.24
CA LEU A 59 -5.08 0.75 -10.73
C LEU A 59 -4.81 1.97 -9.86
N GLN A 60 -5.45 3.08 -10.22
CA GLN A 60 -5.43 4.32 -9.45
C GLN A 60 -6.86 4.72 -9.09
N ILE A 61 -7.13 4.87 -7.80
CA ILE A 61 -8.41 5.30 -7.25
C ILE A 61 -8.18 6.61 -6.49
N GLY A 62 -8.80 7.69 -6.96
CA GLY A 62 -8.63 9.03 -6.41
C GLY A 62 -9.97 9.68 -6.07
N LEU A 63 -10.10 10.13 -4.82
CA LEU A 63 -11.26 10.89 -4.36
C LEU A 63 -11.00 12.39 -4.46
N HIS A 64 -12.03 13.16 -4.80
CA HIS A 64 -12.03 14.60 -4.70
C HIS A 64 -13.00 14.99 -3.61
N ASN A 65 -12.47 15.26 -2.42
CA ASN A 65 -13.29 15.78 -1.34
C ASN A 65 -13.36 17.31 -1.48
N ALA A 66 -14.51 17.87 -1.83
CA ALA A 66 -14.70 19.33 -1.73
C ALA A 66 -14.56 19.81 -0.27
N ALA A 67 -14.77 18.92 0.72
CA ALA A 67 -14.47 19.18 2.12
C ALA A 67 -12.96 19.22 2.45
N PHE A 68 -12.06 18.93 1.50
CA PHE A 68 -10.60 19.08 1.69
C PHE A 68 -10.18 20.54 1.95
N GLU A 69 -10.97 21.52 1.49
CA GLU A 69 -10.61 22.93 1.58
C GLU A 69 -11.25 23.66 2.78
N GLU A 70 -12.36 23.18 3.37
CA GLU A 70 -13.13 24.02 4.31
C GLU A 70 -13.69 23.39 5.61
N ALA A 71 -13.60 22.09 5.92
CA ALA A 71 -14.36 21.56 7.07
C ALA A 71 -13.55 20.78 8.12
N ALA A 72 -13.60 21.27 9.36
CA ALA A 72 -13.22 20.58 10.60
C ALA A 72 -14.06 19.32 10.92
N SER A 73 -14.98 18.92 10.02
CA SER A 73 -15.91 17.80 10.16
C SER A 73 -15.76 16.79 9.02
N VAL A 74 -14.53 16.40 8.70
CA VAL A 74 -14.30 15.23 7.82
C VAL A 74 -15.01 14.02 8.47
N PRO A 75 -15.79 13.22 7.72
CA PRO A 75 -16.37 11.98 8.22
C PRO A 75 -15.31 11.16 8.96
N SER A 76 -15.68 10.46 10.03
CA SER A 76 -14.72 9.70 10.85
C SER A 76 -14.30 8.36 10.23
N THR A 77 -14.93 7.94 9.14
CA THR A 77 -14.76 6.61 8.53
C THR A 77 -14.18 6.68 7.12
N CYS A 78 -13.52 5.60 6.70
CA CYS A 78 -13.06 5.44 5.32
C CYS A 78 -14.27 5.05 4.43
N LEU A 79 -14.33 5.60 3.22
CA LEU A 79 -15.41 5.28 2.26
C LEU A 79 -15.23 3.92 1.59
N ILE A 80 -14.04 3.32 1.72
CA ILE A 80 -13.71 1.98 1.25
C ILE A 80 -13.40 1.14 2.49
N SER A 81 -14.08 0.02 2.67
CA SER A 81 -13.78 -0.92 3.75
C SER A 81 -12.40 -1.55 3.60
N SER A 82 -11.84 -2.03 4.71
CA SER A 82 -10.61 -2.84 4.70
C SER A 82 -10.76 -4.09 3.83
N SER A 83 -11.92 -4.75 3.90
CA SER A 83 -12.21 -5.96 3.14
C SER A 83 -12.20 -5.69 1.64
N ALA A 84 -12.89 -4.65 1.17
CA ALA A 84 -12.91 -4.28 -0.25
C ALA A 84 -11.52 -3.87 -0.74
N MET A 85 -10.79 -3.06 0.05
CA MET A 85 -9.42 -2.65 -0.27
C MET A 85 -8.48 -3.86 -0.40
N SER A 86 -8.60 -4.85 0.48
CA SER A 86 -7.75 -6.04 0.50
C SER A 86 -7.91 -6.90 -0.76
N LEU A 87 -9.10 -6.92 -1.39
CA LEU A 87 -9.34 -7.67 -2.63
C LEU A 87 -8.38 -7.25 -3.74
N LEU A 88 -8.08 -5.94 -3.84
CA LEU A 88 -7.15 -5.40 -4.82
C LEU A 88 -5.73 -5.94 -4.61
N GLY A 89 -5.32 -6.13 -3.35
CA GLY A 89 -4.03 -6.75 -3.01
C GLY A 89 -3.87 -8.18 -3.53
N GLY A 90 -4.99 -8.86 -3.79
CA GLY A 90 -5.05 -10.23 -4.27
C GLY A 90 -5.12 -10.40 -5.78
N LEU A 91 -5.06 -9.32 -6.55
CA LEU A 91 -5.18 -9.38 -8.01
C LEU A 91 -3.92 -9.97 -8.66
N PRO A 92 -4.05 -10.97 -9.55
CA PRO A 92 -2.92 -11.74 -10.06
C PRO A 92 -2.06 -11.01 -11.09
N SER A 93 -2.55 -9.90 -11.64
CA SER A 93 -1.82 -9.09 -12.63
C SER A 93 -1.41 -7.72 -12.10
N LEU A 94 -1.94 -7.31 -10.93
CA LEU A 94 -1.82 -5.92 -10.46
C LEU A 94 -0.41 -5.66 -9.94
N THR A 95 0.34 -4.79 -10.62
CA THR A 95 1.71 -4.42 -10.26
C THR A 95 1.81 -3.05 -9.60
N TRP A 96 0.83 -2.17 -9.83
CA TRP A 96 0.81 -0.82 -9.28
C TRP A 96 -0.58 -0.48 -8.75
N LEU A 97 -0.68 -0.25 -7.44
CA LEU A 97 -1.90 0.16 -6.76
C LEU A 97 -1.70 1.53 -6.10
N LEU A 98 -2.52 2.51 -6.49
CA LEU A 98 -2.48 3.86 -5.96
C LEU A 98 -3.85 4.28 -5.41
N PHE A 99 -3.87 4.69 -4.15
CA PHE A 99 -4.98 5.38 -3.53
C PHE A 99 -4.63 6.86 -3.36
N SER A 100 -5.42 7.75 -3.94
CA SER A 100 -5.22 9.20 -3.83
C SER A 100 -6.35 9.84 -3.06
N ARG A 101 -6.00 10.71 -2.11
CA ARG A 101 -6.94 11.57 -1.37
C ARG A 101 -8.04 10.76 -0.66
N ILE A 102 -7.68 9.58 -0.16
CA ILE A 102 -8.57 8.75 0.65
C ILE A 102 -8.41 9.14 2.12
N SER A 103 -9.51 9.39 2.82
CA SER A 103 -9.49 9.78 4.23
C SER A 103 -9.69 8.57 5.15
N ASN A 104 -9.09 8.64 6.35
CA ASN A 104 -9.27 7.69 7.46
C ASN A 104 -8.88 6.24 7.15
N VAL A 105 -7.83 6.05 6.34
CA VAL A 105 -7.19 4.75 6.22
C VAL A 105 -6.52 4.42 7.57
N SER A 106 -7.08 3.47 8.31
CA SER A 106 -6.56 3.01 9.60
C SER A 106 -5.70 1.75 9.47
N ASP A 107 -5.06 1.33 10.56
CA ASP A 107 -4.20 0.14 10.61
C ASP A 107 -4.86 -1.12 10.03
N ILE A 108 -6.15 -1.33 10.31
CA ILE A 108 -6.87 -2.52 9.83
C ILE A 108 -6.92 -2.61 8.30
N HIS A 109 -6.95 -1.48 7.59
CA HIS A 109 -6.92 -1.45 6.13
C HIS A 109 -5.56 -1.91 5.61
N ILE A 110 -4.49 -1.44 6.23
CA ILE A 110 -3.11 -1.79 5.86
C ILE A 110 -2.81 -3.25 6.21
N GLU A 111 -3.27 -3.71 7.37
CA GLU A 111 -3.12 -5.09 7.83
C GLU A 111 -3.80 -6.09 6.92
N GLU A 112 -5.08 -5.89 6.63
CA GLU A 112 -5.83 -6.79 5.76
C GLU A 112 -5.25 -6.81 4.34
N LEU A 113 -4.86 -5.64 3.81
CA LEU A 113 -4.20 -5.55 2.52
C LEU A 113 -2.88 -6.34 2.53
N CYS A 114 -2.01 -6.13 3.53
CA CYS A 114 -0.74 -6.85 3.65
C CYS A 114 -0.95 -8.36 3.83
N GLN A 115 -1.94 -8.77 4.63
CA GLN A 115 -2.28 -10.16 4.86
C GLN A 115 -2.73 -10.83 3.56
N THR A 116 -3.62 -10.20 2.80
CA THR A 116 -4.10 -10.71 1.51
C THR A 116 -2.96 -10.77 0.49
N MET A 117 -2.13 -9.72 0.43
CA MET A 117 -0.97 -9.69 -0.47
C MET A 117 0.00 -10.85 -0.19
N ARG A 118 0.25 -11.15 1.08
CA ARG A 118 1.07 -12.28 1.50
C ARG A 118 0.41 -13.62 1.17
N ALA A 119 -0.86 -13.79 1.53
CA ALA A 119 -1.60 -15.04 1.35
C ALA A 119 -1.76 -15.43 -0.13
N ARG A 120 -1.88 -14.44 -1.02
CA ARG A 120 -2.12 -14.65 -2.45
C ARG A 120 -0.88 -14.50 -3.32
N GLY A 121 0.29 -14.23 -2.74
CA GLY A 121 1.52 -14.06 -3.52
C GLY A 121 1.45 -12.86 -4.47
N SER A 122 0.98 -11.72 -3.97
CA SER A 122 0.69 -10.53 -4.77
C SER A 122 1.88 -10.07 -5.63
N PRO A 123 1.63 -9.71 -6.91
CA PRO A 123 2.65 -9.17 -7.80
C PRO A 123 2.82 -7.65 -7.68
N ILE A 124 2.12 -7.00 -6.74
CA ILE A 124 2.22 -5.55 -6.54
C ILE A 124 3.66 -5.18 -6.19
N LYS A 125 4.24 -4.30 -7.00
CA LYS A 125 5.55 -3.69 -6.82
C LYS A 125 5.47 -2.33 -6.17
N ILE A 126 4.42 -1.57 -6.48
CA ILE A 126 4.24 -0.19 -6.03
C ILE A 126 2.89 -0.08 -5.35
N LEU A 127 2.91 0.28 -4.06
CA LEU A 127 1.73 0.56 -3.24
C LEU A 127 1.80 1.99 -2.70
N GLU A 128 0.88 2.85 -3.11
CA GLU A 128 0.95 4.28 -2.78
C GLU A 128 -0.35 4.82 -2.22
N PHE A 129 -0.24 5.62 -1.16
CA PHE A 129 -1.32 6.39 -0.55
C PHE A 129 -0.96 7.89 -0.62
N LEU A 130 -1.37 8.56 -1.70
CA LEU A 130 -0.99 9.95 -1.98
C LEU A 130 -2.05 10.94 -1.48
N GLN A 131 -1.62 11.99 -0.78
CA GLN A 131 -2.51 13.07 -0.30
C GLN A 131 -3.69 12.56 0.55
N SER A 132 -3.56 11.36 1.14
CA SER A 132 -4.53 10.75 2.03
C SER A 132 -4.40 11.35 3.43
N GLN A 133 -5.49 11.85 4.01
CA GLN A 133 -5.49 12.42 5.37
C GLN A 133 -5.85 11.35 6.40
N LYS A 134 -5.27 11.49 7.61
CA LYS A 134 -5.50 10.56 8.74
C LYS A 134 -5.24 9.11 8.34
N VAL A 135 -4.18 8.88 7.56
CA VAL A 135 -3.53 7.56 7.52
C VAL A 135 -2.92 7.36 8.91
N GLN A 136 -3.73 6.85 9.85
CA GLN A 136 -3.31 6.56 11.22
C GLN A 136 -2.55 5.24 11.19
N THR A 137 -1.38 5.24 10.54
CA THR A 137 -0.46 4.12 10.63
C THR A 137 0.25 4.23 11.96
N THR A 138 -0.14 3.36 12.90
CA THR A 138 0.64 3.13 14.11
C THR A 138 1.72 2.09 13.84
N ASP A 139 2.40 1.63 14.88
CA ASP A 139 3.30 0.47 14.82
C ASP A 139 2.63 -0.77 14.22
N GLN A 140 1.29 -0.91 14.32
CA GLN A 140 0.58 -2.08 13.82
C GLN A 140 0.62 -2.16 12.29
N SER A 141 0.32 -1.07 11.57
CA SER A 141 0.52 -0.98 10.12
C SER A 141 1.96 -1.30 9.71
N TRP A 142 2.94 -0.70 10.37
CA TRP A 142 4.35 -0.88 10.01
C TRP A 142 4.84 -2.31 10.28
N LYS A 143 4.33 -2.95 11.33
CA LYS A 143 4.57 -4.37 11.60
C LYS A 143 3.97 -5.26 10.50
N ALA A 144 2.76 -4.95 10.02
CA ALA A 144 2.13 -5.68 8.92
C ALA A 144 2.94 -5.57 7.62
N ILE A 145 3.37 -4.36 7.27
CA ILE A 145 4.24 -4.10 6.11
C ILE A 145 5.57 -4.82 6.24
N THR A 146 6.21 -4.76 7.41
CA THR A 146 7.47 -5.47 7.66
C THR A 146 7.29 -6.97 7.49
N THR A 147 6.21 -7.53 8.03
CA THR A 147 5.89 -8.96 7.87
C THR A 147 5.65 -9.34 6.41
N LEU A 148 4.97 -8.46 5.65
CA LEU A 148 4.82 -8.62 4.21
C LEU A 148 6.18 -8.59 3.51
N LEU A 149 7.03 -7.58 3.74
CA LEU A 149 8.34 -7.44 3.09
C LEU A 149 9.30 -8.59 3.41
N ARG A 150 9.14 -9.25 4.56
CA ARG A 150 9.90 -10.46 4.92
C ARG A 150 9.48 -11.70 4.12
N THR A 151 8.31 -11.71 3.51
CA THR A 151 7.77 -12.88 2.80
C THR A 151 7.54 -12.61 1.30
N ASN A 152 7.21 -11.37 0.97
CA ASN A 152 7.02 -10.86 -0.38
C ASN A 152 8.28 -10.10 -0.82
N MET A 153 8.96 -10.66 -1.81
CA MET A 153 10.19 -10.08 -2.36
C MET A 153 9.93 -9.16 -3.56
N ILE A 154 8.66 -9.02 -3.97
CA ILE A 154 8.23 -8.31 -5.18
C ILE A 154 7.94 -6.84 -4.88
N LEU A 155 7.41 -6.53 -3.70
CA LEU A 155 7.08 -5.16 -3.30
C LEU A 155 8.35 -4.29 -3.22
N GLU A 156 8.45 -3.32 -4.12
CA GLU A 156 9.62 -2.46 -4.31
C GLU A 156 9.43 -1.10 -3.63
N SER A 157 8.19 -0.58 -3.57
CA SER A 157 7.88 0.72 -3.00
C SER A 157 6.58 0.69 -2.20
N VAL A 158 6.61 1.28 -1.01
CA VAL A 158 5.42 1.59 -0.20
C VAL A 158 5.49 3.06 0.21
N ASN A 159 4.48 3.83 -0.20
CA ASN A 159 4.35 5.23 0.21
C ASN A 159 3.13 5.40 1.11
N LEU A 160 3.39 5.45 2.42
CA LEU A 160 2.41 5.79 3.45
C LEU A 160 2.82 7.13 4.06
N LYS A 161 2.31 8.23 3.50
CA LYS A 161 2.58 9.55 4.06
C LYS A 161 1.76 9.74 5.35
N SER A 162 2.32 9.35 6.49
CA SER A 162 1.74 9.62 7.82
C SER A 162 1.85 11.12 8.16
N LEU A 163 0.86 11.66 8.87
CA LEU A 163 0.87 13.04 9.35
C LEU A 163 1.84 13.26 10.53
N ASN A 164 2.25 12.17 11.21
CA ASN A 164 3.18 12.23 12.35
C ASN A 164 4.43 11.40 12.02
N GLU A 165 5.51 12.11 11.68
CA GLU A 165 6.82 11.51 11.41
C GLU A 165 7.70 11.55 12.67
N SER A 166 7.38 10.77 13.70
CA SER A 166 8.41 10.41 14.68
C SER A 166 9.42 9.45 14.05
N LEU A 167 10.70 9.67 14.37
CA LEU A 167 11.86 8.88 13.90
C LEU A 167 12.13 7.64 14.77
N GLU A 168 11.40 7.47 15.88
CA GLU A 168 11.67 6.46 16.91
C GLU A 168 10.94 5.12 16.71
N ASP A 169 10.12 4.99 15.67
CA ASP A 169 9.27 3.82 15.48
C ASP A 169 10.09 2.63 14.92
N TYR A 170 10.36 1.62 15.76
CA TYR A 170 11.18 0.44 15.42
C TYR A 170 10.70 -0.25 14.12
N TRP A 171 9.39 -0.53 14.01
CA TRP A 171 8.82 -1.25 12.88
C TRP A 171 8.90 -0.45 11.57
N LYS A 172 8.74 0.87 11.66
CA LYS A 172 8.87 1.76 10.51
C LYS A 172 10.30 1.78 10.00
N ASN A 173 11.28 1.88 10.91
CA ASN A 173 12.69 1.81 10.57
C ASN A 173 13.05 0.46 9.94
N GLU A 174 12.51 -0.64 10.46
CA GLU A 174 12.71 -1.97 9.89
C GLU A 174 12.04 -2.12 8.50
N ALA A 175 10.83 -1.58 8.30
CA ALA A 175 10.17 -1.57 7.01
C ALA A 175 10.99 -0.79 5.97
N TYR A 176 11.46 0.42 6.31
CA TYR A 176 12.33 1.22 5.44
C TYR A 176 13.61 0.49 5.08
N PHE A 177 14.21 -0.21 6.03
CA PHE A 177 15.35 -1.06 5.77
C PHE A 177 15.05 -2.13 4.71
N TYR A 178 13.94 -2.89 4.85
CA TYR A 178 13.60 -3.92 3.87
C TYR A 178 13.20 -3.37 2.51
N MET A 179 12.62 -2.17 2.45
CA MET A 179 12.31 -1.51 1.18
C MET A 179 13.56 -1.03 0.45
N ARG A 180 14.58 -0.56 1.18
CA ARG A 180 15.88 -0.21 0.58
C ARG A 180 16.54 -1.45 -0.01
N LEU A 181 16.42 -2.61 0.66
CA LEU A 181 16.92 -3.86 0.11
C LEU A 181 16.18 -4.25 -1.18
N ASN A 182 16.91 -4.38 -2.29
CA ASN A 182 16.36 -4.98 -3.50
C ASN A 182 15.95 -6.46 -3.28
N ARG A 183 15.21 -7.04 -4.22
CA ARG A 183 14.72 -8.42 -4.18
C ARG A 183 15.81 -9.44 -3.76
N GLU A 184 17.02 -9.30 -4.30
CA GLU A 184 18.13 -10.20 -4.02
C GLU A 184 18.73 -9.96 -2.62
N GLY A 185 18.82 -8.70 -2.18
CA GLY A 185 19.26 -8.34 -0.83
C GLY A 185 18.34 -8.90 0.25
N ARG A 186 17.02 -8.82 0.05
CA ARG A 186 16.05 -9.44 0.96
C ARG A 186 16.15 -10.96 0.97
N ARG A 187 16.25 -11.59 -0.21
CA ARG A 187 16.40 -13.05 -0.35
C ARG A 187 17.60 -13.56 0.45
N ARG A 188 18.74 -12.87 0.36
CA ARG A 188 19.97 -13.28 1.07
C ARG A 188 19.92 -13.00 2.57
N LYS A 189 19.31 -11.89 3.01
CA LYS A 189 19.13 -11.62 4.45
C LYS A 189 18.33 -12.71 5.14
N LEU A 190 17.28 -13.19 4.50
CA LEU A 190 16.36 -14.16 5.09
C LEU A 190 16.86 -15.61 5.02
N GLN A 191 17.95 -15.87 4.30
CA GLN A 191 18.51 -17.21 4.16
C GLN A 191 19.59 -17.54 5.21
N ASP A 192 20.03 -16.60 6.05
CA ASP A 192 21.07 -16.76 7.11
C ASP A 192 22.42 -17.41 6.70
N ASP A 193 22.60 -17.78 5.43
CA ASP A 193 23.74 -18.57 4.94
C ASP A 193 24.76 -17.76 4.11
N CYS A 194 24.72 -16.42 4.22
CA CYS A 194 25.60 -15.55 3.45
C CYS A 194 26.92 -15.32 4.18
N SER A 195 28.05 -15.65 3.54
CA SER A 195 29.36 -15.36 4.10
C SER A 195 29.61 -13.85 4.23
N LYS A 196 30.50 -13.45 5.15
CA LYS A 196 30.95 -12.04 5.33
C LYS A 196 31.35 -11.36 4.03
N LYS A 197 32.09 -12.08 3.18
CA LYS A 197 32.56 -11.58 1.88
C LYS A 197 31.41 -11.29 0.92
N GLU A 198 30.42 -12.18 0.88
CA GLU A 198 29.24 -12.02 0.02
C GLU A 198 28.34 -10.88 0.49
N TRP A 199 28.20 -10.73 1.80
CA TRP A 199 27.49 -9.60 2.43
C TRP A 199 28.17 -8.27 2.06
N CYS A 200 29.47 -8.15 2.28
CA CYS A 200 30.23 -6.94 1.91
C CYS A 200 30.13 -6.63 0.41
N ASN A 201 30.19 -7.64 -0.46
CA ASN A 201 30.02 -7.45 -1.90
C ASN A 201 28.62 -6.96 -2.26
N LEU A 202 27.58 -7.44 -1.59
CA LEU A 202 26.21 -6.98 -1.79
C LEU A 202 26.03 -5.52 -1.36
N LEU A 203 26.55 -5.17 -0.18
CA LEU A 203 26.59 -3.80 0.32
C LEU A 203 27.31 -2.85 -0.64
N ALA A 204 28.52 -3.23 -1.06
CA ALA A 204 29.33 -2.43 -1.98
C ALA A 204 28.73 -2.33 -3.39
N ARG A 205 27.99 -3.34 -3.84
CA ARG A 205 27.44 -3.36 -5.21
C ARG A 205 26.10 -2.64 -5.32
N TYR A 206 25.27 -2.68 -4.29
CA TYR A 206 23.89 -2.19 -4.36
C TYR A 206 23.57 -1.05 -3.39
N PHE A 207 24.41 -0.80 -2.38
CA PHE A 207 24.13 0.15 -1.28
C PHE A 207 25.26 1.15 -1.05
N VAL A 208 26.27 1.22 -1.93
CA VAL A 208 27.48 2.03 -1.70
C VAL A 208 27.20 3.52 -1.51
N SER A 209 26.10 4.02 -2.10
CA SER A 209 25.64 5.40 -2.00
C SER A 209 24.57 5.62 -0.94
N ASP A 210 24.13 4.56 -0.25
CA ASP A 210 23.06 4.62 0.76
C ASP A 210 23.63 4.33 2.16
N LEU A 211 24.20 5.37 2.76
CA LEU A 211 24.84 5.30 4.08
C LEU A 211 23.88 4.87 5.20
N SER A 212 22.57 5.17 5.11
CA SER A 212 21.62 4.74 6.13
C SER A 212 21.30 3.25 6.00
N ALA A 213 21.20 2.70 4.79
CA ALA A 213 21.08 1.27 4.58
C ALA A 213 22.32 0.52 5.11
N LEU A 214 23.51 1.03 4.80
CA LEU A 214 24.79 0.48 5.31
C LEU A 214 24.85 0.47 6.84
N TRP A 215 24.41 1.55 7.50
CA TRP A 215 24.41 1.64 8.95
C TRP A 215 23.48 0.61 9.61
N VAL A 216 22.24 0.47 9.12
CA VAL A 216 21.31 -0.53 9.68
C VAL A 216 21.82 -1.95 9.40
N LEU A 217 22.36 -2.21 8.20
CA LEU A 217 22.90 -3.52 7.82
C LEU A 217 24.09 -3.95 8.68
N THR A 218 24.97 -3.03 9.03
CA THR A 218 26.12 -3.31 9.91
C THR A 218 25.72 -3.44 11.38
N ARG A 219 24.73 -2.68 11.85
CA ARG A 219 24.21 -2.75 13.24
C ARG A 219 23.50 -4.07 13.55
N GLU A 220 22.64 -4.53 12.65
CA GLU A 220 21.81 -5.73 12.85
C GLU A 220 22.55 -7.03 12.51
N SER A 221 23.75 -6.96 11.95
CA SER A 221 24.59 -8.12 11.64
C SER A 221 26.00 -7.99 12.21
N PRO A 222 26.16 -7.76 13.54
CA PRO A 222 27.45 -7.46 14.15
C PRO A 222 28.44 -8.64 14.03
N GLY A 223 27.93 -9.88 14.01
CA GLY A 223 28.74 -11.09 13.83
C GLY A 223 29.35 -11.23 12.43
N VAL A 224 28.79 -10.54 11.43
CA VAL A 224 29.32 -10.53 10.06
C VAL A 224 30.54 -9.61 9.97
N PHE A 225 30.63 -8.55 10.79
CA PHE A 225 31.70 -7.55 10.69
C PHE A 225 32.82 -7.69 11.72
N LYS A 226 32.61 -8.45 12.80
CA LYS A 226 33.71 -8.94 13.66
C LYS A 226 34.62 -9.89 12.88
#